data_AF-A0A5E4JFQ7-F1
#
_entry.id   AF-A0A5E4JFQ7-F1
#
_cell.length_a   1.000
_cell.length_b   1.000
_cell.length_c   1.000
_cell.angle_alpha   90.00
_cell.angle_beta   90.00
_cell.angle_gamma   90.00
#
_symmetry.space_group_name_H-M   'P 1'
#
loop_
_entity.id
_entity.type
_entity.pdbx_description
1 polymer ?
#
loop_
_entity_poly.entity_id
_entity_poly.type
_entity_poly.pdbx_seq_one_letter_code
_entity_poly.pdbx_strand_id
1 'polypeptide(L)' 'MLIVKKAAKEAGKKYEMRFPDETIDALEKKLEEKVKMAAERAKKNGRSTLREYDF' A
#
# COMPACT_ATOMS: atom_id res chain seq x y z
N MET A 1 -3.81 3.65 -8.66
CA MET A 1 -4.11 4.39 -7.43
C MET A 1 -4.67 3.49 -6.35
N LEU A 2 -3.77 2.76 -5.68
CA LEU A 2 -4.11 2.02 -4.45
C LEU A 2 -4.30 2.95 -3.25
N ILE A 3 -3.71 4.15 -3.27
CA ILE A 3 -3.78 5.13 -2.19
C ILE A 3 -4.60 6.34 -2.61
N VAL A 4 -5.56 6.74 -1.78
CA VAL A 4 -6.29 8.01 -1.96
C VAL A 4 -5.41 9.15 -1.43
N LYS A 5 -5.03 10.09 -2.30
CA LYS A 5 -4.19 11.27 -1.96
C LYS A 5 -4.64 11.99 -0.68
N LYS A 6 -5.95 12.11 -0.45
CA LYS A 6 -6.54 12.69 0.76
C LYS A 6 -6.11 11.92 2.03
N ALA A 7 -6.20 10.59 2.01
CA ALA A 7 -5.83 9.74 3.14
C ALA A 7 -4.33 9.83 3.45
N ALA A 8 -3.47 9.89 2.43
CA ALA A 8 -2.03 10.10 2.64
C ALA A 8 -1.73 11.46 3.30
N LYS A 9 -2.39 12.53 2.85
CA LYS A 9 -2.25 13.86 3.46
C LYS A 9 -2.82 13.92 4.89
N GLU A 10 -3.92 13.24 5.16
CA GLU A 10 -4.48 13.12 6.52
C GLU A 10 -3.56 12.30 7.45
N ALA A 11 -2.97 11.22 6.95
CA ALA A 11 -1.98 10.44 7.68
C ALA A 11 -0.75 11.28 8.03
N GLY A 12 -0.24 12.08 7.08
CA GLY A 12 0.86 13.02 7.33
C GLY A 12 0.56 14.00 8.48
N LYS A 13 -0.64 14.61 8.47
CA LYS A 13 -1.08 15.53 9.54
C LYS A 13 -1.06 14.88 10.92
N LYS A 14 -1.44 13.60 11.03
CA LYS A 14 -1.42 12.87 12.31
C LYS A 14 -0.02 12.80 12.93
N TYR A 15 1.02 12.80 12.09
CA TYR A 15 2.42 12.76 12.52
C TYR A 15 3.11 14.12 12.38
N GLU A 16 2.35 15.21 12.22
CA GLU A 16 2.87 16.57 12.02
C GLU A 16 3.81 16.70 10.80
N MET A 17 3.63 15.83 9.80
CA MET A 17 4.43 15.78 8.57
C MET A 17 3.64 16.29 7.36
N ARG A 18 4.36 16.82 6.38
CA ARG A 18 3.81 17.13 5.05
C ARG A 18 4.09 15.95 4.10
N PHE A 19 3.08 15.59 3.31
CA PHE A 19 3.21 14.60 2.25
C PHE A 19 3.15 15.34 0.91
N PRO A 20 4.31 15.73 0.34
CA PRO A 20 4.34 16.24 -1.02
C PRO A 20 4.00 15.12 -2.00
N ASP A 21 3.64 15.49 -3.23
CA ASP A 21 3.03 14.57 -4.19
C ASP A 21 3.99 13.43 -4.57
N GLU A 22 5.30 13.69 -4.70
CA GLU A 22 6.31 12.66 -4.97
C GLU A 22 6.44 11.62 -3.85
N THR A 23 6.16 12.02 -2.60
CA THR A 23 6.15 11.09 -1.46
C THR A 23 4.92 10.19 -1.49
N ILE A 24 3.78 10.72 -1.95
CA ILE A 24 2.55 9.94 -2.13
C ILE A 24 2.74 8.91 -3.24
N ASP A 25 3.39 9.29 -4.34
CA ASP A 25 3.72 8.38 -5.43
C ASP A 25 4.69 7.27 -4.99
N ALA A 26 5.70 7.61 -4.19
CA ALA A 26 6.62 6.62 -3.63
C ALA A 26 5.91 5.64 -2.67
N LEU A 27 4.96 6.13 -1.87
CA LEU A 27 4.15 5.29 -0.99
C LEU A 27 3.25 4.34 -1.80
N GLU A 28 2.65 4.81 -2.90
CA GLU A 28 1.85 3.98 -3.80
C GLU A 28 2.67 2.83 -4.38
N LYS A 29 3.87 3.11 -4.92
CA LYS A 29 4.76 2.07 -5.45
C LYS A 29 5.08 1.00 -4.40
N LYS A 30 5.41 1.43 -3.18
CA LYS A 30 5.70 0.50 -2.07
C LYS A 30 4.50 -0.37 -1.68
N LEU A 31 3.30 0.19 -1.75
CA LEU A 31 2.07 -0.57 -1.49
C LEU A 31 1.78 -1.57 -2.62
N GLU A 32 1.94 -1.17 -3.87
CA GLU A 32 1.78 -2.06 -5.03
C GLU A 32 2.73 -3.26 -4.96
N GLU A 33 4.00 -3.03 -4.63
CA GLU A 33 4.99 -4.11 -4.44
C GLU A 33 4.56 -5.08 -3.34
N LYS A 34 4.11 -4.57 -2.18
CA LYS A 34 3.62 -5.41 -1.08
C LYS A 34 2.39 -6.23 -1.46
N VAL A 35 1.41 -5.61 -2.13
CA VAL A 35 0.20 -6.30 -2.60
C VAL A 35 0.56 -7.36 -3.64
N LYS A 36 1.50 -7.07 -4.55
CA LYS A 36 1.98 -8.04 -5.54
C LYS A 36 2.62 -9.26 -4.88
N MET A 37 3.52 -9.05 -3.91
CA MET A 37 4.15 -10.15 -3.16
C MET A 37 3.11 -10.99 -2.39
N ALA A 38 2.12 -10.35 -1.76
CA ALA A 38 1.03 -11.03 -1.08
C ALA A 38 0.19 -11.86 -2.07
N ALA A 39 -0.11 -11.31 -3.24
CA ALA A 39 -0.85 -12.03 -4.29
C ALA A 39 -0.07 -13.23 -4.82
N GLU A 40 1.24 -13.12 -4.98
CA GLU A 40 2.09 -14.26 -5.36
C GLU A 40 2.07 -15.36 -4.29
N ARG A 41 2.14 -15.02 -3.00
CA ARG A 41 2.03 -15.98 -1.89
C ARG A 41 0.65 -16.65 -1.84
N ALA A 42 -0.42 -15.89 -2.02
CA ALA A 42 -1.77 -16.44 -2.06
C ALA A 42 -1.94 -17.42 -3.23
N LYS A 43 -1.48 -17.03 -4.42
CA LYS A 43 -1.50 -17.88 -5.62
C LYS A 43 -0.68 -19.16 -5.47
N LYS A 44 0.53 -19.08 -4.88
CA LYS A 44 1.36 -20.25 -4.58
C LYS A 44 0.66 -21.26 -3.68
N ASN A 45 -0.24 -20.79 -2.82
CA ASN A 45 -1.06 -21.62 -1.93
C ASN A 45 -2.42 -22.00 -2.54
N GLY A 46 -2.65 -21.79 -3.84
CA GLY A 46 -3.90 -22.10 -4.52
C GLY A 46 -5.09 -21.22 -4.13
N ARG A 47 -4.85 -20.07 -3.49
CA ARG A 47 -5.90 -19.16 -3.01
C ARG A 47 -6.10 -17.99 -3.96
N SER A 48 -7.36 -17.60 -4.14
CA SER A 48 -7.78 -16.39 -4.87
C SER A 48 -8.07 -15.18 -3.95
N THR A 49 -7.99 -15.37 -2.63
CA THR A 49 -8.24 -14.34 -1.62
C THR A 49 -6.97 -14.03 -0.85
N LEU A 50 -6.59 -12.74 -0.80
CA LEU A 50 -5.53 -12.23 0.07
C LEU A 50 -5.98 -12.30 1.53
N ARG A 51 -5.07 -12.76 2.40
CA ARG A 51 -5.25 -12.81 3.86
C ARG A 51 -4.13 -12.02 4.53
N GLU A 52 -4.32 -11.72 5.80
CA GLU A 52 -3.33 -10.98 6.61
C GLU A 52 -1.93 -11.60 6.56
N TYR A 53 -1.86 -12.93 6.58
CA TYR A 53 -0.59 -13.69 6.57
C TYR A 53 0.07 -13.76 5.18
N ASP A 54 -0.53 -13.18 4.14
CA ASP A 54 0.11 -13.05 2.83
C ASP A 54 1.04 -11.82 2.76
N PHE A 55 0.80 -10.79 3.58
CA PHE A 55 1.57 -9.54 3.58
C PHE A 55 2.91 -9.63 4.30
#